data_AF-A0A924KVG0-F1
#
_entry.id   AF-A0A924KVG0-F1
#
_cell.length_a   1.000
_cell.length_b   1.000
_cell.length_c   1.000
_cell.angle_alpha   90.00
_cell.angle_beta   90.00
_cell.angle_gamma   90.00
#
_symmetry.space_group_name_H-M   'P 1'
#
loop_
_entity.id
_entity.type
_entity.pdbx_description
1 polymer ?
#
loop_
_entity_poly.entity_id
_entity_poly.type
_entity_poly.pdbx_seq_one_letter_code
_entity_poly.pdbx_strand_id
1 'polypeptide(L)'
;MHASIRISIGLLLIALCAACAHRAPTSVDTTWNAAAAMKSLSGGWVVDLRGSPADSPYTQPFVVASVDTDGRTITGKFYGSDITWSRINTAWGKVVVTFITSDGLGEYTHAATLEGDTLVGTSTAKHRNLLVPWTAKRVP
;
A
#
# COMPACT_ATOMS: atom_id res chain seq x y z
N MET A 1 28.61 19.56 -77.48
CA MET A 1 29.23 18.88 -76.32
C MET A 1 28.69 19.52 -75.04
N HIS A 2 28.16 18.68 -74.15
CA HIS A 2 27.76 18.92 -72.75
C HIS A 2 26.61 19.91 -72.45
N ALA A 3 25.42 19.35 -72.20
CA ALA A 3 24.40 19.95 -71.34
C ALA A 3 24.21 19.04 -70.11
N SER A 4 24.54 19.55 -68.93
CA SER A 4 24.47 18.83 -67.65
C SER A 4 23.04 18.76 -67.12
N ILE A 5 22.55 17.55 -66.88
CA ILE A 5 21.32 17.27 -66.13
C ILE A 5 21.64 17.37 -64.64
N ARG A 6 20.99 18.30 -63.93
CA ARG A 6 21.02 18.38 -62.46
C ARG A 6 19.77 17.72 -61.91
N ILE A 7 19.93 16.55 -61.31
CA ILE A 7 18.93 15.90 -60.46
C ILE A 7 19.13 16.47 -59.05
N SER A 8 18.25 17.36 -58.61
CA SER A 8 18.19 17.76 -57.20
C SER A 8 17.08 16.96 -56.52
N ILE A 9 17.55 16.03 -55.70
CA ILE A 9 16.81 15.09 -54.86
C ILE A 9 15.89 15.86 -53.90
N GLY A 10 14.58 15.68 -54.06
CA GLY A 10 13.58 16.00 -53.04
C GLY A 10 13.14 14.70 -52.37
N LEU A 11 13.16 14.68 -51.03
CA LEU A 11 12.56 13.74 -50.05
C LEU A 11 13.53 13.66 -48.85
N LEU A 12 13.15 13.57 -47.57
CA LEU A 12 11.90 13.42 -46.86
C LEU A 12 12.31 13.56 -45.38
N LEU A 13 11.91 14.60 -44.66
CA LEU A 13 12.09 14.69 -43.19
C LEU A 13 10.71 14.67 -42.55
N ILE A 14 10.13 13.46 -42.47
CA ILE A 14 8.91 13.21 -41.71
C ILE A 14 9.31 12.93 -40.25
N ALA A 15 8.66 13.67 -39.36
CA ALA A 15 8.86 13.74 -37.92
C ALA A 15 8.93 12.38 -37.20
N LEU A 16 10.06 12.09 -36.57
CA LEU A 16 10.17 11.13 -35.46
C LEU A 16 9.75 11.83 -34.16
N CYS A 17 8.46 11.92 -33.87
CA CYS A 17 7.98 12.38 -32.56
C CYS A 17 6.58 11.84 -32.24
N ALA A 18 6.41 10.52 -32.19
CA ALA A 18 5.16 9.94 -31.68
C ALA A 18 5.35 8.49 -31.22
N ALA A 19 5.92 8.26 -30.04
CA ALA A 19 5.67 7.02 -29.30
C ALA A 19 6.05 7.09 -27.80
N CYS A 20 5.69 8.17 -27.09
CA CYS A 20 5.42 8.02 -25.65
C CYS A 20 3.98 7.51 -25.47
N ALA A 21 3.65 6.38 -26.09
CA ALA A 21 2.38 5.72 -25.85
C ALA A 21 2.43 5.17 -24.42
N HIS A 22 1.93 5.94 -23.45
CA HIS A 22 1.57 5.42 -22.14
C HIS A 22 0.58 4.30 -22.37
N ARG A 23 1.06 3.06 -22.34
CA ARG A 23 0.20 1.88 -22.31
C ARG A 23 -0.56 1.97 -20.99
N ALA A 24 -1.82 2.38 -21.05
CA ALA A 24 -2.70 2.29 -19.90
C ALA A 24 -2.68 0.84 -19.40
N PRO A 25 -2.53 0.59 -18.10
CA PRO A 25 -2.53 -0.78 -17.58
C PRO A 25 -3.84 -1.45 -17.99
N THR A 26 -3.72 -2.45 -18.85
CA THR A 26 -4.83 -3.27 -19.34
C THR A 26 -5.28 -4.21 -18.22
N SER A 27 -6.60 -4.25 -18.02
CA SER A 27 -7.39 -5.11 -17.12
C SER A 27 -7.07 -5.03 -15.63
N VAL A 28 -7.85 -4.22 -14.91
CA VAL A 28 -8.16 -4.50 -13.51
C VAL A 28 -8.96 -5.81 -13.52
N ASP A 29 -8.48 -6.82 -12.79
CA ASP A 29 -9.21 -8.06 -12.58
C ASP A 29 -10.60 -7.74 -12.00
N THR A 30 -11.65 -7.95 -12.81
CA THR A 30 -13.04 -7.61 -12.46
C THR A 30 -13.59 -8.47 -11.32
N THR A 31 -12.83 -9.45 -10.84
CA THR A 31 -13.20 -10.32 -9.72
C THR A 31 -12.90 -9.71 -8.34
N TRP A 32 -12.12 -8.62 -8.28
CA TRP A 32 -11.80 -7.97 -7.00
C TRP A 32 -12.94 -7.12 -6.45
N ASN A 33 -13.47 -7.52 -5.28
CA ASN A 33 -14.42 -6.72 -4.52
C ASN A 33 -13.71 -5.92 -3.42
N ALA A 34 -13.41 -4.65 -3.70
CA ALA A 34 -12.72 -3.76 -2.77
C ALA A 34 -13.46 -3.59 -1.44
N ALA A 35 -14.78 -3.48 -1.43
CA ALA A 35 -15.55 -3.31 -0.21
C ALA A 35 -15.50 -4.58 0.66
N ALA A 36 -15.61 -5.75 0.05
CA ALA A 36 -15.46 -7.02 0.77
C ALA A 36 -14.06 -7.19 1.35
N ALA A 37 -13.02 -6.85 0.59
CA ALA A 37 -11.64 -6.91 1.05
C ALA A 37 -11.33 -5.90 2.16
N MET A 38 -11.92 -4.70 2.15
CA MET A 38 -11.81 -3.79 3.29
C MET A 38 -12.48 -4.40 4.53
N LYS A 39 -13.69 -4.94 4.38
CA LYS A 39 -14.43 -5.57 5.49
C LYS A 39 -13.66 -6.74 6.10
N SER A 40 -12.84 -7.46 5.33
CA SER A 40 -12.03 -8.58 5.83
C SER A 40 -10.92 -8.16 6.80
N LEU A 41 -10.63 -6.85 6.94
CA LEU A 41 -9.77 -6.32 7.99
C LEU A 41 -10.39 -6.44 9.40
N SER A 42 -11.72 -6.48 9.50
CA SER A 42 -12.43 -6.53 10.80
C SER A 42 -12.00 -7.74 11.63
N GLY A 43 -11.92 -7.55 12.94
CA GLY A 43 -11.63 -8.62 13.91
C GLY A 43 -10.26 -8.50 14.58
N GLY A 44 -9.88 -9.57 15.27
CA GLY A 44 -8.62 -9.66 16.00
C GLY A 44 -7.48 -10.21 15.14
N TRP A 45 -6.30 -9.62 15.35
CA TRP A 45 -5.03 -9.98 14.73
C TRP A 45 -3.95 -10.14 15.82
N VAL A 46 -3.06 -11.09 15.60
CA VAL A 46 -1.82 -11.28 16.36
C VAL A 46 -0.68 -10.71 15.54
N VAL A 47 -0.16 -9.55 15.96
CA VAL A 47 0.98 -8.86 15.36
C VAL A 47 2.25 -9.46 15.91
N ASP A 48 3.25 -9.73 15.07
CA ASP A 48 4.60 -10.10 15.48
C ASP A 48 5.56 -8.94 15.17
N LEU A 49 6.11 -8.36 16.23
CA LEU A 49 6.97 -7.17 16.23
C LEU A 49 8.46 -7.52 16.42
N ARG A 50 8.86 -8.78 16.20
CA ARG A 50 10.27 -9.18 16.32
C ARG A 50 11.17 -8.35 15.38
N GLY A 51 12.38 -8.02 15.83
CA GLY A 51 13.31 -7.18 15.06
C GLY A 51 13.90 -7.89 13.84
N SER A 52 14.07 -9.22 13.94
CA SER A 52 14.56 -10.10 12.89
C SER A 52 13.73 -11.39 12.84
N PRO A 53 13.57 -12.04 11.67
CA PRO A 53 12.92 -13.36 11.57
C PRO A 53 13.52 -14.44 12.48
N ALA A 54 14.81 -14.33 12.83
CA ALA A 54 15.51 -15.27 13.70
C ALA A 54 15.28 -15.01 15.20
N ASP A 55 14.76 -13.85 15.58
CA ASP A 55 14.49 -13.52 16.97
C ASP A 55 13.28 -14.29 17.50
N SER A 56 13.21 -14.42 18.82
CA SER A 56 12.00 -14.92 19.49
C SER A 56 10.78 -14.09 19.08
N PRO A 57 9.60 -14.73 18.91
CA PRO A 57 8.37 -14.01 18.61
C PRO A 57 8.09 -12.92 19.65
N TYR A 58 7.71 -11.73 19.19
CA TYR A 58 7.25 -10.66 20.05
C TYR A 58 5.84 -10.25 19.65
N THR A 59 4.85 -10.95 20.20
CA THR A 59 3.47 -10.83 19.72
C THR A 59 2.65 -9.83 20.51
N GLN A 60 1.85 -9.01 19.82
CA GLN A 60 0.93 -8.03 20.41
C GLN A 60 -0.45 -8.05 19.72
N PRO A 61 -1.53 -7.69 20.42
CA PRO A 61 -2.86 -7.69 19.84
C PRO A 61 -3.06 -6.48 18.92
N PHE A 62 -3.72 -6.71 17.78
CA PHE A 62 -4.30 -5.66 16.95
C PHE A 62 -5.78 -5.99 16.71
N VAL A 63 -6.67 -5.09 17.10
CA VAL A 63 -8.11 -5.27 16.98
C VAL A 63 -8.65 -4.20 16.05
N VAL A 64 -9.25 -4.63 14.94
CA VAL A 64 -10.05 -3.77 14.05
C VAL A 64 -11.50 -3.93 14.48
N ALA A 65 -11.99 -2.96 15.26
CA ALA A 65 -13.33 -3.00 15.84
C ALA A 65 -14.42 -2.71 14.80
N SER A 66 -14.16 -1.79 13.87
CA SER A 66 -15.06 -1.50 12.75
C SER A 66 -14.29 -1.07 11.51
N VAL A 67 -14.91 -1.29 10.35
CA VAL A 67 -14.45 -0.82 9.04
C VAL A 67 -15.56 -0.01 8.40
N ASP A 68 -15.30 1.26 8.12
CA ASP A 68 -16.17 2.11 7.29
C ASP A 68 -15.65 2.06 5.84
N THR A 69 -16.39 1.39 4.96
CA THR A 69 -16.01 1.21 3.56
C THR A 69 -16.18 2.47 2.72
N ASP A 70 -17.08 3.37 3.13
CA ASP A 70 -17.39 4.58 2.39
C ASP A 70 -16.44 5.70 2.82
N GLY A 71 -16.26 5.86 4.14
CA GLY A 71 -15.26 6.76 4.73
C GLY A 71 -13.82 6.26 4.60
N ARG A 72 -13.63 4.98 4.25
CA ARG A 72 -12.33 4.29 4.10
C ARG A 72 -11.47 4.42 5.36
N THR A 73 -12.05 4.09 6.50
CA THR A 73 -11.39 4.15 7.80
C THR A 73 -11.62 2.88 8.60
N ILE A 74 -10.78 2.68 9.61
CA ILE A 74 -10.96 1.69 10.66
C ILE A 74 -11.00 2.36 12.03
N THR A 75 -11.65 1.70 12.98
CA THR A 75 -11.50 1.98 14.42
C THR A 75 -10.96 0.74 15.13
N GLY A 76 -10.40 0.92 16.32
CA GLY A 76 -9.92 -0.18 17.13
C GLY A 76 -8.68 0.17 17.93
N LYS A 77 -7.86 -0.84 18.23
CA LYS A 77 -6.67 -0.72 19.06
C LYS A 77 -5.50 -1.49 18.47
N PHE A 78 -4.31 -0.92 18.53
CA PHE A 78 -3.06 -1.61 18.17
C PHE A 78 -2.14 -1.61 19.38
N TYR A 79 -1.73 -2.79 19.83
CA TYR A 79 -0.96 -2.99 21.05
C TYR A 79 -1.58 -2.24 22.26
N GLY A 80 -2.90 -2.36 22.40
CA GLY A 80 -3.66 -1.73 23.50
C GLY A 80 -3.98 -0.24 23.32
N SER A 81 -3.21 0.49 22.51
CA SER A 81 -3.44 1.91 22.23
C SER A 81 -4.56 2.13 21.21
N ASP A 82 -5.38 3.16 21.44
CA ASP A 82 -6.47 3.53 20.54
C ASP A 82 -5.97 4.03 19.18
N ILE A 83 -6.70 3.65 18.14
CA ILE A 83 -6.55 4.23 16.81
C ILE A 83 -7.26 5.59 16.79
N THR A 84 -6.49 6.66 16.71
CA THR A 84 -7.00 8.04 16.72
C THR A 84 -7.29 8.58 15.32
N TRP A 85 -6.65 7.99 14.31
CA TRP A 85 -6.85 8.33 12.90
C TRP A 85 -6.49 7.14 12.01
N SER A 86 -7.16 6.98 10.88
CA SER A 86 -6.85 5.92 9.92
C SER A 86 -7.29 6.25 8.49
N ARG A 87 -6.70 5.56 7.52
CA ARG A 87 -7.13 5.53 6.11
C ARG A 87 -6.91 4.17 5.47
N ILE A 88 -7.79 3.82 4.54
CA ILE A 88 -7.67 2.66 3.66
C ILE A 88 -7.60 3.13 2.20
N ASN A 89 -6.73 2.50 1.41
CA ASN A 89 -6.68 2.64 -0.03
C ASN A 89 -6.80 1.25 -0.69
N THR A 90 -7.59 1.18 -1.76
CA THR A 90 -7.82 -0.04 -2.55
C THR A 90 -7.53 0.13 -4.05
N ALA A 91 -7.07 1.31 -4.47
CA ALA A 91 -6.94 1.69 -5.87
C ALA A 91 -5.92 0.84 -6.66
N TRP A 92 -5.03 0.13 -5.97
CA TRP A 92 -3.98 -0.70 -6.59
C TRP A 92 -4.36 -2.19 -6.59
N GLY A 93 -5.66 -2.52 -6.52
CA GLY A 93 -6.13 -3.91 -6.50
C GLY A 93 -5.76 -4.67 -5.22
N LYS A 94 -5.40 -3.94 -4.15
CA LYS A 94 -5.00 -4.49 -2.85
C LYS A 94 -5.42 -3.54 -1.75
N VAL A 95 -5.65 -4.05 -0.55
CA VAL A 95 -5.96 -3.23 0.62
C VAL A 95 -4.66 -2.74 1.25
N VAL A 96 -4.49 -1.41 1.28
CA VAL A 96 -3.42 -0.74 2.02
C VAL A 96 -4.07 0.10 3.12
N VAL A 97 -3.63 -0.07 4.35
CA VAL A 97 -4.15 0.63 5.52
C VAL A 97 -3.05 1.41 6.22
N THR A 98 -3.38 2.59 6.74
CA THR A 98 -2.55 3.32 7.68
C THR A 98 -3.39 3.77 8.86
N PHE A 99 -2.78 3.85 10.03
CA PHE A 99 -3.43 4.34 11.23
C PHE A 99 -2.40 4.92 12.22
N ILE A 100 -2.89 5.76 13.12
CA ILE A 100 -2.11 6.40 14.17
C ILE A 100 -2.56 5.88 15.53
N THR A 101 -1.59 5.56 16.38
CA THR A 101 -1.79 5.37 17.82
C THR A 101 -0.83 6.26 18.60
N SER A 102 -0.96 6.31 19.93
CA SER A 102 -0.06 7.06 20.81
C SER A 102 0.17 6.31 22.11
N ASP A 103 1.36 6.48 22.69
CA ASP A 103 1.71 6.04 24.05
C ASP A 103 1.64 7.20 25.07
N GLY A 104 1.12 8.36 24.65
CA GLY A 104 1.07 9.59 25.44
C GLY A 104 2.33 10.46 25.35
N LEU A 105 3.45 9.94 24.85
CA LEU A 105 4.68 10.71 24.61
C LEU A 105 4.81 11.17 23.16
N GLY A 106 4.21 10.42 22.23
CA GLY A 106 4.10 10.84 20.85
C GLY A 106 3.35 9.82 20.00
N GLU A 107 3.16 10.18 18.74
CA GLU A 107 2.44 9.36 17.79
C GLU A 107 3.31 8.23 17.22
N TYR A 108 2.66 7.11 16.97
CA TYR A 108 3.13 6.01 16.15
C TYR A 108 2.30 6.01 14.87
N THR A 109 2.97 6.00 13.73
CA THR A 109 2.32 5.77 12.44
C THR A 109 2.55 4.33 12.04
N HIS A 110 1.45 3.66 11.70
CA HIS A 110 1.46 2.29 11.23
C HIS A 110 0.98 2.27 9.78
N ALA A 111 1.55 1.39 8.97
CA ALA A 111 1.08 1.12 7.62
C ALA A 111 1.18 -0.37 7.33
N ALA A 112 0.20 -0.93 6.62
CA ALA A 112 0.20 -2.33 6.24
C ALA A 112 -0.53 -2.57 4.92
N THR A 113 -0.15 -3.65 4.24
CA THR A 113 -0.88 -4.21 3.11
C THR A 113 -1.47 -5.56 3.52
N LEU A 114 -2.72 -5.82 3.12
CA LEU A 114 -3.30 -7.16 3.24
C LEU A 114 -2.81 -8.03 2.08
N GLU A 115 -2.07 -9.09 2.41
CA GLU A 115 -1.50 -10.07 1.50
C GLU A 115 -2.10 -11.44 1.84
N GLY A 116 -3.15 -11.83 1.11
CA GLY A 116 -3.96 -13.00 1.47
C GLY A 116 -4.58 -12.82 2.86
N ASP A 117 -4.24 -13.71 3.78
CA ASP A 117 -4.70 -13.68 5.18
C ASP A 117 -3.68 -13.08 6.17
N THR A 118 -2.65 -12.42 5.66
CA THR A 118 -1.60 -11.79 6.48
C THR A 118 -1.55 -10.29 6.22
N LEU A 119 -1.50 -9.49 7.27
CA LEU A 119 -1.09 -8.09 7.15
C LEU A 119 0.43 -8.02 7.22
N VAL A 120 1.04 -7.35 6.25
CA VAL A 120 2.48 -7.07 6.23
C VAL A 120 2.64 -5.56 6.37
N GLY A 121 3.36 -5.12 7.40
CA GLY A 121 3.37 -3.71 7.77
C GLY A 121 4.63 -3.22 8.46
N THR A 122 4.60 -1.95 8.81
CA THR A 122 5.66 -1.24 9.53
C THR A 122 5.06 -0.30 10.56
N SER A 123 5.76 -0.09 11.67
CA SER A 123 5.47 0.95 12.66
C SER A 123 6.64 1.91 12.74
N THR A 124 6.37 3.21 12.72
CA THR A 124 7.37 4.26 12.90
C THR A 124 6.97 5.24 13.99
N ALA A 125 7.93 5.67 14.80
CA ALA A 125 7.71 6.71 15.79
C ALA A 125 8.96 7.58 15.93
N LYS A 126 8.84 8.85 15.54
CA LYS A 126 9.96 9.82 15.58
C LYS A 126 10.49 10.01 17.00
N HIS A 127 9.61 10.10 17.98
CA HIS A 127 9.96 10.33 19.38
C HIS A 127 10.69 9.15 20.04
N ARG A 128 10.68 7.96 19.42
CA ARG A 128 11.42 6.77 19.85
C ARG A 128 12.58 6.40 18.93
N ASN A 129 12.83 7.18 17.86
CA ASN A 129 13.73 6.78 16.78
C ASN A 129 13.45 5.35 16.28
N LEU A 130 12.17 5.02 16.09
CA LEU A 130 11.69 3.67 15.83
C LEU A 130 11.27 3.50 14.37
N LEU A 131 11.71 2.41 13.77
CA LEU A 131 11.15 1.79 12.56
C LEU A 131 11.20 0.27 12.76
N VAL A 132 10.04 -0.38 12.76
CA VAL A 132 9.94 -1.83 12.95
C VAL A 132 9.01 -2.44 11.91
N PRO A 133 9.46 -3.39 11.08
CA PRO A 133 8.59 -4.20 10.25
C PRO A 133 7.83 -5.23 11.11
N TRP A 134 6.64 -5.63 10.66
CA TRP A 134 5.83 -6.61 11.36
C TRP A 134 4.91 -7.36 10.40
N THR A 135 4.45 -8.52 10.85
CA THR A 135 3.33 -9.22 10.22
C THR A 135 2.20 -9.41 11.22
N ALA A 136 0.97 -9.52 10.75
CA ALA A 136 -0.14 -9.88 11.61
C ALA A 136 -1.00 -10.97 10.97
N LYS A 137 -1.33 -11.99 11.75
CA LYS A 137 -2.24 -13.07 11.36
C LYS A 137 -3.53 -12.98 12.16
N ARG A 138 -4.61 -13.58 11.68
CA ARG A 138 -5.87 -13.65 12.45
C ARG A 138 -5.62 -14.31 13.81
N VAL A 139 -6.33 -13.84 14.84
CA VAL A 139 -6.42 -14.58 16.10
C VAL A 139 -6.94 -16.01 15.79
N PRO A 140 -6.29 -17.07 16.33
CA PRO A 140 -6.72 -18.45 16.13
C PRO A 140 -8.17 -18.72 16.55
#